data_AF-A0A3L7S5G3-F1
#
_entry.id   AF-A0A3L7S5G3-F1
#
_cell.length_a   1.000
_cell.length_b   1.000
_cell.length_c   1.000
_cell.angle_alpha   90.00
_cell.angle_beta   90.00
_cell.angle_gamma   90.00
#
_symmetry.space_group_name_H-M   'P 1'
#
loop_
_entity.id
_entity.type
_entity.pdbx_description
1 polymer ?
#
loop_
_entity_poly.entity_id
_entity_poly.type
_entity_poly.pdbx_seq_one_letter_code
_entity_poly.pdbx_strand_id
1 'polypeptide(L)'
;MKSWFGSWVHRKRSEAGSSFMVAASSDSAEFHGRDLQSLIFVYGSLKRGYGLHHLLEGQAFRGPATTCPLYRIFDLGSYPGLVDWPEGLAVQGEVYEVDTECLKRLDEAEGVDEGLYARRVIKLQPPF
;
A
#
# COMPACT_ATOMS: atom_id res chain seq x y z
N MET A 1 25.31 -16.69 17.84
CA MET A 1 24.42 -16.20 16.76
C MET A 1 23.22 -17.12 16.70
N LYS A 2 22.16 -16.85 17.47
CA LYS A 2 21.05 -17.79 17.61
C LYS A 2 19.71 -17.06 17.47
N SER A 3 19.02 -17.42 16.38
CA SER A 3 17.57 -17.65 16.33
C SER A 3 16.65 -16.55 16.86
N TRP A 4 16.32 -15.58 15.99
CA TRP A 4 15.14 -14.73 16.13
C TRP A 4 13.92 -15.21 15.30
N PHE A 5 14.11 -16.13 14.35
CA PHE A 5 13.06 -16.54 13.40
C PHE A 5 12.11 -17.66 13.88
N GLY A 6 12.44 -18.39 14.95
CA GLY A 6 11.66 -19.55 15.40
C GLY A 6 10.51 -19.27 16.38
N SER A 7 10.34 -18.03 16.85
CA SER A 7 9.37 -17.73 17.92
C SER A 7 8.10 -17.02 17.46
N TRP A 8 8.04 -16.59 16.19
CA TRP A 8 6.90 -15.84 15.65
C TRP A 8 5.73 -16.76 15.26
N VAL A 9 6.00 -18.00 14.82
CA VAL A 9 4.99 -18.89 14.23
C VAL A 9 4.10 -19.61 15.26
N HIS A 10 4.39 -19.58 16.57
CA HIS A 10 3.64 -20.38 17.57
C HIS A 10 3.11 -19.62 18.78
N ARG A 11 2.98 -18.29 18.73
CA ARG A 11 2.51 -17.52 19.89
C ARG A 11 1.39 -16.54 19.54
N LYS A 12 0.18 -16.98 19.89
CA LYS A 12 -1.01 -16.18 20.28
C LYS A 12 -1.47 -15.10 19.29
N ARG A 13 -2.65 -15.37 18.71
CA ARG A 13 -3.72 -14.38 18.44
C ARG A 13 -3.63 -13.17 19.38
N SER A 14 -3.86 -11.99 18.82
CA SER A 14 -3.85 -10.64 19.41
C SER A 14 -2.47 -9.97 19.46
N GLU A 15 -2.08 -9.38 18.33
CA GLU A 15 -1.57 -8.00 18.23
C GLU A 15 -1.19 -7.75 16.77
N ALA A 16 -1.81 -6.72 16.19
CA ALA A 16 -1.75 -6.38 14.79
C ALA A 16 -0.32 -5.99 14.38
N GLY A 17 0.12 -6.53 13.24
CA GLY A 17 1.45 -6.29 12.71
C GLY A 17 1.40 -6.03 11.22
N SER A 18 1.25 -4.75 10.86
CA SER A 18 1.69 -4.10 9.63
C SER A 18 1.25 -4.71 8.30
N SER A 19 0.13 -4.22 7.80
CA SER A 19 -0.25 -4.28 6.39
C SER A 19 0.05 -2.92 5.71
N PHE A 20 0.02 -2.77 4.38
CA PHE A 20 0.61 -1.57 3.72
C PHE A 20 -0.28 -0.92 2.66
N MET A 21 -0.38 0.42 2.72
CA MET A 21 -0.85 1.30 1.65
C MET A 21 0.35 2.08 1.11
N VAL A 22 0.46 2.24 -0.19
CA VAL A 22 1.69 2.75 -0.81
C VAL A 22 1.43 4.13 -1.37
N ALA A 23 2.29 5.09 -1.05
CA ALA A 23 2.40 6.36 -1.76
C ALA A 23 3.65 6.34 -2.66
N ALA A 24 3.50 6.48 -3.97
CA ALA A 24 4.61 6.77 -4.88
C ALA A 24 4.82 8.30 -4.90
N SER A 25 6.03 8.77 -4.65
CA SER A 25 6.35 10.20 -4.80
C SER A 25 6.81 10.44 -6.24
N SER A 26 6.01 11.11 -7.06
CA SER A 26 6.51 11.76 -8.27
C SER A 26 6.84 13.21 -7.93
N ASP A 27 8.13 13.54 -7.97
CA ASP A 27 8.64 14.89 -7.77
C ASP A 27 8.24 15.78 -8.95
N SER A 28 7.36 16.76 -8.73
CA SER A 28 7.19 17.91 -9.61
C SER A 28 6.45 19.03 -8.89
N ALA A 29 7.22 19.97 -8.30
CA ALA A 29 6.69 21.20 -7.75
C ALA A 29 6.70 22.32 -8.79
N GLU A 30 5.52 22.73 -9.26
CA GLU A 30 5.22 24.15 -9.54
C GLU A 30 3.81 24.51 -9.01
N PHE A 31 3.77 25.68 -8.39
CA PHE A 31 2.77 26.24 -7.47
C PHE A 31 1.43 26.64 -8.12
N HIS A 32 0.32 26.45 -7.38
CA HIS A 32 -0.83 27.36 -7.18
C HIS A 32 -2.02 26.54 -6.65
N GLY A 33 -2.40 26.74 -5.38
CA GLY A 33 -3.72 26.39 -4.83
C GLY A 33 -4.24 24.96 -4.99
N ARG A 34 -3.42 23.99 -5.39
CA ARG A 34 -3.84 22.59 -5.56
C ARG A 34 -3.74 21.86 -4.22
N ASP A 35 -4.81 21.18 -3.86
CA ASP A 35 -4.77 20.10 -2.87
C ASP A 35 -3.56 19.21 -3.17
N LEU A 36 -2.75 18.91 -2.16
CA LEU A 36 -1.56 18.08 -2.32
C LEU A 36 -1.99 16.74 -2.92
N GLN A 37 -1.56 16.49 -4.16
CA GLN A 37 -1.81 15.25 -4.88
C GLN A 37 -0.68 14.26 -4.59
N SER A 38 -1.04 13.04 -4.24
CA SER A 38 -0.11 11.93 -3.99
C SER A 38 -0.39 10.81 -4.97
N LEU A 39 0.63 10.17 -5.53
CA LEU A 39 0.39 8.90 -6.21
C LEU A 39 0.29 7.79 -5.16
N ILE A 40 -0.62 6.85 -5.33
CA ILE A 40 -0.71 5.64 -4.53
C ILE A 40 -0.71 4.40 -5.42
N PHE A 41 -0.18 3.30 -4.89
CA PHE A 41 -0.27 1.98 -5.53
C PHE A 41 -1.17 1.05 -4.70
N VAL A 42 -2.13 0.42 -5.35
CA VAL A 42 -3.07 -0.53 -4.74
C VAL A 42 -2.97 -1.89 -5.39
N TYR A 43 -2.90 -2.95 -4.59
CA TYR A 43 -2.78 -4.34 -5.05
C TYR A 43 -3.97 -5.23 -4.64
N GLY A 44 -4.85 -4.74 -3.76
CA GLY A 44 -5.92 -5.52 -3.13
C GLY A 44 -7.33 -4.94 -3.33
N SER A 45 -8.10 -4.89 -2.24
CA SER A 45 -9.53 -4.53 -2.18
C SER A 45 -9.89 -3.15 -2.77
N LEU A 46 -8.92 -2.24 -2.88
CA LEU A 46 -9.07 -0.91 -3.47
C LEU A 46 -9.03 -0.90 -5.01
N LYS A 47 -8.56 -1.97 -5.67
CA LYS A 47 -8.50 -2.07 -7.13
C LYS A 47 -9.88 -1.97 -7.77
N ARG A 48 -9.93 -1.59 -9.05
CA ARG A 48 -11.17 -1.59 -9.84
C ARG A 48 -11.87 -2.95 -9.79
N GLY A 49 -13.18 -2.93 -9.52
CA GLY A 49 -14.01 -4.13 -9.44
C GLY A 49 -13.98 -4.85 -8.08
N TYR A 50 -13.29 -4.30 -7.07
CA TYR A 50 -13.23 -4.84 -5.71
C TYR A 50 -13.98 -3.95 -4.70
N GLY A 51 -14.25 -4.49 -3.51
CA GLY A 51 -15.24 -3.94 -2.58
C GLY A 51 -14.93 -2.56 -2.01
N LEU A 52 -13.66 -2.18 -1.89
CA LEU A 52 -13.27 -0.86 -1.36
C LEU A 52 -12.99 0.17 -2.46
N HIS A 53 -13.18 -0.19 -3.73
CA HIS A 53 -12.88 0.71 -4.86
C HIS A 53 -13.63 2.04 -4.79
N HIS A 54 -14.83 2.05 -4.21
CA HIS A 54 -15.65 3.24 -4.02
C HIS A 54 -14.93 4.37 -3.25
N LEU A 55 -13.93 4.05 -2.43
CA LEU A 55 -13.13 5.04 -1.69
C LEU A 55 -12.24 5.90 -2.60
N LEU A 56 -11.95 5.41 -3.82
CA LEU A 56 -11.15 6.08 -4.86
C LEU A 56 -12.02 6.78 -5.91
N GLU A 57 -13.34 6.86 -5.72
CA GLU A 57 -14.20 7.60 -6.64
C GLU A 57 -13.80 9.08 -6.74
N GLY A 58 -13.79 9.59 -7.97
CA GLY A 58 -13.34 10.96 -8.27
C GLY A 58 -11.82 11.13 -8.38
N GLN A 59 -11.02 10.12 -8.02
CA GLN A 59 -9.57 10.18 -8.09
C GLN A 59 -9.03 9.75 -9.47
N ALA A 60 -7.85 10.23 -9.84
CA ALA A 60 -7.32 10.03 -11.19
C ALA A 60 -6.56 8.71 -11.31
N PHE A 61 -7.12 7.74 -12.05
CA PHE A 61 -6.41 6.52 -12.40
C PHE A 61 -5.25 6.82 -13.36
N ARG A 62 -4.03 6.44 -12.97
CA ARG A 62 -2.82 6.64 -13.77
C ARG A 62 -2.42 5.40 -14.58
N GLY A 63 -2.83 4.20 -14.14
CA GLY A 63 -2.66 2.99 -14.94
C GLY A 63 -2.39 1.74 -14.10
N PRO A 64 -2.35 0.55 -14.75
CA PRO A 64 -1.82 -0.65 -14.12
C PRO A 64 -0.31 -0.50 -13.88
N ALA A 65 0.19 -1.04 -12.77
CA ALA A 65 1.62 -1.02 -12.44
C ALA A 65 2.07 -2.36 -11.84
N THR A 66 3.38 -2.56 -11.82
CA THR A 66 4.01 -3.73 -11.22
C THR A 66 5.13 -3.29 -10.31
N THR A 67 5.22 -3.85 -9.10
CA THR A 67 6.33 -3.57 -8.19
C THR A 67 7.64 -4.18 -8.69
N CYS A 68 8.78 -3.58 -8.32
CA CYS A 68 10.06 -4.29 -8.42
C CYS A 68 9.99 -5.60 -7.63
N PRO A 69 10.73 -6.67 -8.00
CA PRO A 69 10.66 -7.98 -7.33
C PRO A 69 11.38 -7.99 -5.98
N LEU A 70 10.94 -7.13 -5.07
CA LEU A 70 11.50 -6.86 -3.76
C LEU A 70 10.46 -7.09 -2.65
N TYR A 71 9.27 -7.60 -2.99
CA TYR A 71 8.14 -7.66 -2.06
C TYR A 71 7.51 -9.06 -1.99
N ARG A 72 6.85 -9.38 -0.88
CA ARG A 72 5.95 -10.54 -0.78
C ARG A 72 4.63 -10.13 -0.16
N ILE A 73 3.56 -10.83 -0.55
CA ILE A 73 2.27 -10.72 0.11
C ILE A 73 2.16 -11.87 1.13
N PHE A 74 1.93 -11.51 2.39
CA PHE A 74 1.63 -12.47 3.44
C PHE A 74 0.14 -12.42 3.76
N ASP A 75 -0.47 -13.59 3.90
CA ASP A 75 -1.83 -13.72 4.41
C ASP A 75 -1.80 -13.50 5.93
N LEU A 76 -2.35 -12.36 6.37
CA LEU A 76 -2.52 -12.00 7.78
C LEU A 76 -3.96 -12.23 8.25
N GLY A 77 -4.72 -13.07 7.54
CA GLY A 77 -6.15 -13.25 7.69
C GLY A 77 -6.92 -12.32 6.75
N SER A 78 -7.74 -11.43 7.31
CA SER A 78 -8.60 -10.56 6.50
C SER A 78 -7.85 -9.49 5.68
N TYR A 79 -6.55 -9.32 5.92
CA TYR A 79 -5.77 -8.17 5.45
C TYR A 79 -4.39 -8.63 4.95
N PRO A 80 -4.27 -9.11 3.70
CA PRO A 80 -2.98 -9.52 3.16
C PRO A 80 -2.03 -8.31 3.07
N GLY A 81 -0.80 -8.46 3.58
CA GLY A 81 0.17 -7.37 3.68
C GLY A 81 1.36 -7.52 2.73
N LEU A 82 1.74 -6.43 2.05
CA LEU A 82 2.90 -6.33 1.16
C LEU A 82 4.18 -5.93 1.93
N VAL A 83 5.17 -6.81 2.01
CA VAL A 83 6.38 -6.62 2.84
C VAL A 83 7.65 -6.70 2.00
N ASP A 84 8.66 -5.86 2.29
CA ASP A 84 10.00 -5.97 1.71
C ASP A 84 10.63 -7.35 2.00
N TRP A 85 11.20 -7.98 0.98
CA TRP A 85 11.79 -9.30 1.09
C TRP A 85 13.04 -9.46 0.19
N PRO A 86 14.19 -9.92 0.72
CA PRO A 86 15.44 -10.08 -0.05
C PRO A 86 15.32 -10.98 -1.30
N GLU A 87 14.32 -11.86 -1.34
CA GLU A 87 13.94 -12.72 -2.49
C GLU A 87 12.45 -12.54 -2.81
N GLY A 88 12.09 -11.28 -3.03
CA GLY A 88 10.74 -10.86 -3.33
C GLY A 88 10.26 -11.29 -4.72
N LEU A 89 8.98 -11.05 -4.96
CA LEU A 89 8.30 -11.22 -6.23
C LEU A 89 7.70 -9.87 -6.65
N ALA A 90 7.47 -9.73 -7.95
CA ALA A 90 6.75 -8.60 -8.49
C ALA A 90 5.25 -8.76 -8.19
N VAL A 91 4.61 -7.67 -7.79
CA VAL A 91 3.17 -7.64 -7.46
C VAL A 91 2.47 -6.71 -8.43
N GLN A 92 1.39 -7.20 -9.03
CA GLN A 92 0.55 -6.41 -9.95
C GLN A 92 -0.48 -5.60 -9.17
N GLY A 93 -0.67 -4.36 -9.59
CA GLY A 93 -1.65 -3.45 -9.00
C GLY A 93 -1.99 -2.29 -9.91
N GLU A 94 -2.50 -1.23 -9.31
CA GLU A 94 -3.01 -0.05 -9.98
C GLU A 94 -2.45 1.20 -9.31
N VAL A 95 -2.14 2.23 -10.10
CA VAL A 95 -1.69 3.54 -9.61
C VAL A 95 -2.81 4.56 -9.76
N TYR A 96 -3.03 5.32 -8.70
CA TYR A 96 -3.97 6.43 -8.63
C TYR A 96 -3.24 7.69 -8.18
N GLU A 97 -3.61 8.83 -8.73
CA GLU A 97 -3.32 10.12 -8.13
C GLU A 97 -4.52 10.52 -7.27
N VAL A 98 -4.23 10.81 -5.99
CA VAL A 98 -5.23 11.10 -4.98
C VAL A 98 -4.97 12.42 -4.28
N ASP A 99 -6.04 13.13 -3.96
CA ASP A 99 -5.98 14.33 -3.13
C ASP A 99 -5.76 13.98 -1.64
N THR A 100 -5.55 15.02 -0.83
CA THR A 100 -5.28 14.85 0.60
C THR A 100 -6.49 14.28 1.36
N GLU A 101 -7.72 14.59 0.94
CA GLU A 101 -8.94 14.14 1.61
C GLU A 101 -9.16 12.65 1.38
N CYS A 102 -9.04 12.20 0.12
CA CYS A 102 -9.07 10.79 -0.24
C CYS A 102 -7.98 10.03 0.51
N LEU A 103 -6.76 10.56 0.51
CA LEU A 103 -5.64 9.91 1.18
C LEU A 103 -5.87 9.75 2.70
N LYS A 104 -6.59 10.68 3.36
CA LYS A 104 -7.03 10.55 4.76
C LYS A 104 -8.12 9.50 4.93
N ARG A 105 -9.14 9.50 4.07
CA ARG A 105 -10.24 8.51 4.08
C ARG A 105 -9.71 7.08 3.93
N LEU A 106 -8.69 6.93 3.08
CA LEU A 106 -7.99 5.67 2.86
C LEU A 106 -7.22 5.21 4.11
N ASP A 107 -6.56 6.12 4.83
CA ASP A 107 -5.90 5.79 6.11
C ASP A 107 -6.89 5.31 7.17
N GLU A 108 -8.06 5.96 7.26
CA GLU A 108 -9.13 5.57 8.17
C GLU A 108 -9.66 4.17 7.82
N ALA A 109 -9.92 3.91 6.53
CA ALA A 109 -10.45 2.62 6.07
C ALA A 109 -9.46 1.45 6.28
N GLU A 110 -8.16 1.71 6.15
CA GLU A 110 -7.13 0.70 6.37
C GLU A 110 -6.59 0.71 7.82
N GLY A 111 -7.14 1.51 8.74
CA GLY A 111 -6.72 1.54 10.14
C GLY A 111 -5.25 1.89 10.34
N VAL A 112 -4.75 2.91 9.60
CA VAL A 112 -3.35 3.36 9.70
C VAL A 112 -3.02 3.87 11.11
N ASP A 113 -3.91 4.67 11.69
CA ASP A 113 -3.77 5.17 13.07
C ASP A 113 -3.93 4.06 14.12
N GLU A 114 -4.54 2.93 13.75
CA GLU A 114 -4.67 1.73 14.58
C GLU A 114 -3.46 0.78 14.46
N GLY A 115 -2.49 1.12 13.60
CA GLY A 115 -1.31 0.28 13.33
C GLY A 115 -1.63 -0.98 12.52
N LEU A 116 -2.83 -1.08 11.94
CA LEU A 116 -3.19 -2.17 11.03
C LEU A 116 -2.43 -2.03 9.72
N TYR A 117 -2.36 -0.81 9.19
CA TYR A 117 -1.60 -0.49 7.99
C TYR A 117 -0.58 0.63 8.17
N ALA A 118 0.43 0.73 7.29
CA ALA A 118 1.37 1.84 7.26
C ALA A 118 1.59 2.37 5.84
N ARG A 119 1.70 3.70 5.70
CA ARG A 119 2.15 4.32 4.45
C ARG A 119 3.63 4.08 4.21
N ARG A 120 4.01 3.57 3.04
CA ARG A 120 5.41 3.43 2.61
C ARG A 120 5.60 3.84 1.15
N VAL A 121 6.81 4.32 0.86
CA VAL A 121 7.28 4.46 -0.52
C VAL A 121 7.78 3.11 -0.99
N ILE A 122 7.33 2.67 -2.15
CA ILE A 122 7.80 1.44 -2.80
C ILE A 122 8.47 1.74 -4.13
N LYS A 123 9.14 0.74 -4.67
CA LYS A 123 9.73 0.77 -6.01
C LYS A 123 8.80 0.07 -7.00
N LEU A 124 8.35 0.82 -7.99
CA LEU A 124 7.63 0.29 -9.14
C LEU A 124 8.61 0.04 -10.29
N GLN A 125 8.22 -0.84 -11.20
CA GLN A 125 8.87 -0.99 -12.49
C GLN A 125 8.48 0.19 -13.40
N PRO A 126 9.34 0.61 -14.35
CA PRO A 126 9.00 1.64 -15.32
C PRO A 126 7.66 1.35 -16.02
N PRO A 127 6.85 2.38 -16.33
CA PRO A 127 7.19 3.80 -16.33
C PRO A 127 6.91 4.54 -15.01
N PHE A 128 6.58 3.83 -13.93
CA PHE A 128 6.24 4.42 -12.63
C PHE A 128 7.43 4.49 -11.67
#